data_AF-A0A1G2Y3R2-F1
#
_entry.id   AF-A0A1G2Y3R2-F1
#
_cell.length_a   1.000
_cell.length_b   1.000
_cell.length_c   1.000
_cell.angle_alpha   90.00
_cell.angle_beta   90.00
_cell.angle_gamma   90.00
#
_symmetry.space_group_name_H-M   'P 1'
#
loop_
_entity.id
_entity.type
_entity.pdbx_description
1 polymer ?
#
loop_
_entity_poly.entity_id
_entity_poly.type
_entity_poly.pdbx_seq_one_letter_code
_entity_poly.pdbx_strand_id
1 'polypeptide(L)'
;MASDANTCWLKVEPNSVFTVNGLGWYNQNNGSFCRLPLSREKEIAAANPSTWRLSQCPVDARIRFKTDSSQLKLRITPGNDESSRFDMWHMSSVAVSGIDLYIGAPGNQDFWLNTHPKKGSDICDHVFFEKKVCQMREFTLYLPSYTNIKALEIGLDPNAMISAPSDYKHKKPIVIYGTSITQGGCASRCSNSFIGITGRRLNSDVINLGFSGSGNGDELLAELMSQLDASVYIVDPLANMNEYMHRYEKFVNILRSRHPEIPIVLMTEIHFAYEIDDQLESAKKYGLKHKILFETYHKLKESGDKNVYVFDAGAIIKAGGDHPTVDGSHLTDAGFYAIAEKLAPLLENIIKSTGK
;
A
#
# COMPACT_ATOMS: atom_id res chain seq x y z
N MET A 1 32.36 -1.51 15.94
CA MET A 1 32.50 -2.83 15.29
C MET A 1 32.62 -3.99 16.31
N ALA A 2 31.91 -3.94 17.44
CA ALA A 2 31.91 -5.01 18.46
C ALA A 2 30.49 -5.59 18.72
N SER A 3 29.53 -5.33 17.84
CA SER A 3 28.09 -5.59 18.05
C SER A 3 27.56 -6.91 17.49
N ASP A 4 28.33 -7.59 16.63
CA ASP A 4 27.79 -8.67 15.78
C ASP A 4 28.02 -10.07 16.37
N ALA A 5 28.90 -10.24 17.36
CA ALA A 5 29.22 -11.55 17.92
C ALA A 5 28.02 -12.25 18.60
N ASN A 6 27.00 -11.49 19.00
CA ASN A 6 25.80 -12.00 19.68
C ASN A 6 24.52 -11.79 18.85
N THR A 7 24.61 -11.64 17.52
CA THR A 7 23.43 -11.47 16.65
C THR A 7 23.38 -12.57 15.60
N CYS A 8 22.27 -13.29 15.50
CA CYS A 8 21.98 -14.15 14.35
C CYS A 8 21.21 -13.33 13.32
N TRP A 9 21.80 -13.15 12.14
CA TRP A 9 21.20 -12.46 11.01
C TRP A 9 20.46 -13.44 10.12
N LEU A 10 19.16 -13.22 9.95
CA LEU A 10 18.28 -14.05 9.15
C LEU A 10 17.76 -13.25 7.97
N LYS A 11 18.02 -13.73 6.76
CA LYS A 11 17.54 -13.10 5.54
C LYS A 11 16.03 -13.31 5.36
N VAL A 12 15.34 -12.27 4.92
CA VAL A 12 13.93 -12.35 4.56
C VAL A 12 13.82 -12.83 3.12
N GLU A 13 13.43 -14.10 2.96
CA GLU A 13 13.29 -14.76 1.66
C GLU A 13 12.18 -15.83 1.69
N PRO A 14 11.75 -16.36 0.52
CA PRO A 14 10.72 -17.40 0.47
C PRO A 14 11.13 -18.62 1.30
N ASN A 15 10.15 -19.24 1.97
CA ASN A 15 10.36 -20.36 2.90
C ASN A 15 11.20 -20.05 4.15
N SER A 16 11.56 -18.79 4.39
CA SER A 16 12.07 -18.37 5.70
C SER A 16 10.97 -18.43 6.76
N VAL A 17 11.37 -18.31 8.03
CA VAL A 17 10.44 -18.23 9.18
C VAL A 17 9.58 -16.96 9.18
N PHE A 18 9.89 -15.99 8.31
CA PHE A 18 9.17 -14.73 8.20
C PHE A 18 8.04 -14.82 7.19
N THR A 19 6.86 -14.35 7.55
CA THR A 19 5.74 -14.23 6.62
C THR A 19 5.77 -12.87 5.94
N VAL A 20 5.80 -12.86 4.60
CA VAL A 20 5.74 -11.64 3.79
C VAL A 20 4.34 -11.48 3.21
N ASN A 21 3.72 -10.32 3.44
CA ASN A 21 2.34 -10.01 3.09
C ASN A 21 2.24 -8.76 2.18
N GLY A 22 1.21 -8.74 1.33
CA GLY A 22 0.86 -7.69 0.35
C GLY A 22 1.78 -7.49 -0.83
N LEU A 23 2.57 -8.50 -1.16
CA LEU A 23 3.26 -8.59 -2.44
C LEU A 23 2.63 -9.75 -3.22
N GLY A 24 1.73 -9.42 -4.14
CA GLY A 24 0.92 -10.41 -4.86
C GLY A 24 1.73 -11.44 -5.65
N TRP A 25 2.96 -11.12 -6.01
CA TRP A 25 3.86 -11.96 -6.79
C TRP A 25 5.14 -12.35 -6.03
N TYR A 26 5.22 -12.19 -4.70
CA TYR A 26 6.47 -12.41 -3.93
C TYR A 26 7.16 -13.74 -4.22
N ASN A 27 6.41 -14.85 -4.18
CA ASN A 27 6.94 -16.18 -4.47
C ASN A 27 7.32 -16.34 -5.95
N GLN A 28 6.51 -15.82 -6.87
CA GLN A 28 6.78 -15.85 -8.31
C GLN A 28 8.00 -14.99 -8.69
N ASN A 29 8.28 -13.97 -7.88
CA ASN A 29 9.41 -13.07 -8.00
C ASN A 29 10.65 -13.55 -7.22
N ASN A 30 10.68 -14.81 -6.77
CA ASN A 30 11.78 -15.41 -6.00
C ASN A 30 12.19 -14.58 -4.77
N GLY A 31 11.22 -13.98 -4.08
CA GLY A 31 11.47 -13.20 -2.87
C GLY A 31 11.82 -11.73 -3.11
N SER A 32 11.77 -11.24 -4.35
CA SER A 32 11.95 -9.81 -4.61
C SER A 32 10.79 -9.01 -4.02
N PHE A 33 11.10 -7.88 -3.40
CA PHE A 33 10.14 -6.93 -2.84
C PHE A 33 9.43 -6.07 -3.91
N CYS A 34 9.19 -6.64 -5.10
CA CYS A 34 8.50 -5.99 -6.20
C CYS A 34 6.99 -6.28 -6.16
N ARG A 35 6.19 -5.23 -6.36
CA ARG A 35 4.72 -5.26 -6.35
C ARG A 35 4.12 -5.78 -7.64
N LEU A 36 4.90 -5.98 -8.71
CA LEU A 36 4.46 -6.52 -10.01
C LEU A 36 5.31 -7.74 -10.40
N PRO A 37 4.83 -8.62 -11.31
CA PRO A 37 5.60 -9.80 -11.70
C PRO A 37 6.84 -9.42 -12.51
N LEU A 38 8.01 -9.90 -12.06
CA LEU A 38 9.28 -9.71 -12.78
C LEU A 38 9.25 -10.35 -14.17
N SER A 39 8.46 -11.42 -14.35
CA SER A 39 8.29 -12.07 -15.66
C SER A 39 7.67 -11.17 -16.74
N ARG A 40 7.01 -10.07 -16.33
CA ARG A 40 6.38 -9.10 -17.24
C ARG A 40 7.12 -7.75 -17.27
N GLU A 41 8.31 -7.66 -16.69
CA GLU A 41 9.11 -6.44 -16.62
C GLU A 41 9.21 -5.72 -17.97
N LYS A 42 9.66 -6.42 -19.03
CA LYS A 42 9.91 -5.80 -20.34
C LYS A 42 8.66 -5.14 -20.92
N GLU A 43 7.50 -5.77 -20.73
CA GLU A 43 6.23 -5.29 -21.25
C GLU A 43 5.72 -4.10 -20.43
N ILE A 44 5.75 -4.21 -19.10
CA ILE A 44 5.32 -3.12 -18.21
C ILE A 44 6.22 -1.90 -18.40
N ALA A 45 7.54 -2.09 -18.44
CA ALA A 45 8.51 -1.02 -18.62
C ALA A 45 8.40 -0.35 -20.00
N ALA A 46 8.07 -1.11 -21.06
CA ALA A 46 7.84 -0.53 -22.38
C ALA A 46 6.54 0.29 -22.44
N ALA A 47 5.47 -0.18 -21.78
CA ALA A 47 4.18 0.51 -21.76
C ALA A 47 4.17 1.73 -20.84
N ASN A 48 4.77 1.60 -19.64
CA ASN A 48 4.77 2.62 -18.61
C ASN A 48 6.04 2.49 -17.72
N PRO A 49 7.17 3.11 -18.11
CA PRO A 49 8.43 3.02 -17.38
C PRO A 49 8.33 3.47 -15.92
N SER A 50 7.51 4.48 -15.65
CA SER A 50 7.28 5.00 -14.30
C SER A 50 6.56 3.97 -13.41
N THR A 51 5.53 3.30 -13.94
CA THR A 51 4.86 2.20 -13.23
C THR A 51 5.84 1.08 -12.90
N TRP A 52 6.71 0.67 -13.83
CA TRP A 52 7.73 -0.33 -13.54
C TRP A 52 8.68 0.11 -12.42
N ARG A 53 9.25 1.31 -12.52
CA ARG A 53 10.16 1.87 -11.50
C ARG A 53 9.49 1.91 -10.12
N LEU A 54 8.26 2.38 -10.04
CA LEU A 54 7.51 2.49 -8.78
C LEU A 54 7.04 1.14 -8.24
N SER A 55 6.87 0.12 -9.09
CA SER A 55 6.52 -1.24 -8.65
C SER A 55 7.60 -1.89 -7.77
N GLN A 56 8.84 -1.44 -7.89
CA GLN A 56 9.96 -1.92 -7.06
C GLN A 56 9.95 -1.35 -5.63
N CYS A 57 9.09 -0.37 -5.34
CA CYS A 57 8.89 0.16 -3.99
C CYS A 57 7.83 -0.70 -3.27
N PRO A 58 8.15 -1.39 -2.17
CA PRO A 58 7.26 -2.34 -1.51
C PRO A 58 6.24 -1.66 -0.59
N VAL A 59 5.59 -0.59 -1.04
CA VAL A 59 4.69 0.17 -0.20
C VAL A 59 3.59 -0.70 0.40
N ASP A 60 3.30 -0.43 1.67
CA ASP A 60 2.41 -1.18 2.53
C ASP A 60 2.86 -2.61 2.82
N ALA A 61 3.68 -3.29 1.99
CA ALA A 61 4.11 -4.66 2.23
C ALA A 61 4.63 -4.87 3.65
N ARG A 62 4.38 -6.06 4.21
CA ARG A 62 4.73 -6.35 5.60
C ARG A 62 5.56 -7.61 5.74
N ILE A 63 6.42 -7.60 6.75
CA ILE A 63 7.13 -8.78 7.23
C ILE A 63 6.69 -9.04 8.66
N ARG A 64 6.22 -10.26 8.91
CA ARG A 64 5.50 -10.62 10.13
C ARG A 64 6.06 -11.89 10.74
N PHE A 65 6.25 -11.88 12.05
CA PHE A 65 6.81 -13.01 12.80
C PHE A 65 6.59 -12.84 14.30
N LYS A 66 6.78 -13.94 15.04
CA LYS A 66 6.85 -13.95 16.50
C LYS A 66 8.24 -14.34 16.94
N THR A 67 8.77 -13.68 17.97
CA THR A 67 10.04 -14.10 18.60
C THR A 67 10.10 -13.70 20.07
N ASP A 68 10.85 -14.46 20.87
CA ASP A 68 11.18 -14.13 22.26
C ASP A 68 12.50 -13.37 22.44
N SER A 69 13.19 -13.06 21.34
CA SER A 69 14.47 -12.34 21.32
C SER A 69 14.46 -11.06 22.17
N SER A 70 15.54 -10.85 22.91
CA SER A 70 15.84 -9.64 23.69
C SER A 70 16.32 -8.47 22.84
N GLN A 71 16.65 -8.72 21.56
CA GLN A 71 17.07 -7.71 20.59
C GLN A 71 16.34 -7.85 19.26
N LEU A 72 16.19 -6.73 18.56
CA LEU A 72 15.71 -6.70 17.18
C LEU A 72 16.51 -5.66 16.40
N LYS A 73 17.18 -6.11 15.35
CA LYS A 73 18.00 -5.31 14.46
C LYS A 73 17.57 -5.53 13.02
N LEU A 74 17.79 -4.56 12.16
CA LEU A 74 17.63 -4.68 10.72
C LEU A 74 18.95 -4.36 10.04
N ARG A 75 19.24 -5.09 8.97
CA ARG A 75 20.24 -4.75 7.98
C ARG A 75 19.55 -4.62 6.63
N ILE A 76 19.54 -3.39 6.11
CA ILE A 76 18.75 -3.02 4.94
C ILE A 76 19.72 -2.71 3.80
N THR A 77 19.57 -3.38 2.67
CA THR A 77 20.29 -3.07 1.42
C THR A 77 19.32 -2.38 0.48
N PRO A 78 19.39 -1.05 0.28
CA PRO A 78 18.54 -0.32 -0.65
C PRO A 78 18.81 -0.75 -2.10
N GLY A 79 17.78 -0.62 -2.94
CA GLY A 79 17.86 -0.91 -4.38
C GLY A 79 17.95 0.33 -5.28
N ASN A 80 17.68 1.52 -4.74
CA ASN A 80 17.78 2.80 -5.44
C ASN A 80 19.04 3.57 -5.03
N ASP A 81 19.37 4.62 -5.80
CA ASP A 81 20.44 5.54 -5.44
C ASP A 81 20.13 6.29 -4.14
N GLU A 82 21.18 6.84 -3.52
CA GLU A 82 21.03 7.51 -2.25
C GLU A 82 20.09 8.72 -2.31
N SER A 83 20.16 9.52 -3.38
CA SER A 83 19.30 10.69 -3.58
C SER A 83 17.84 10.32 -3.48
N SER A 84 17.41 9.26 -4.18
CA SER A 84 16.01 8.81 -4.20
C SER A 84 15.47 8.39 -2.83
N ARG A 85 16.34 8.13 -1.84
CA ARG A 85 15.94 7.82 -0.46
C ARG A 85 15.45 9.02 0.34
N PHE A 86 15.75 10.23 -0.15
CA PHE A 86 15.42 11.49 0.53
C PHE A 86 14.68 12.48 -0.37
N ASP A 87 14.58 12.19 -1.67
CA ASP A 87 14.19 13.14 -2.70
C ASP A 87 12.68 13.20 -2.93
N MET A 88 11.96 13.71 -1.92
CA MET A 88 10.58 14.17 -2.05
C MET A 88 10.35 15.37 -1.11
N TRP A 89 10.38 16.59 -1.65
CA TRP A 89 10.28 17.84 -0.85
C TRP A 89 9.00 17.95 0.01
N HIS A 90 7.96 17.23 -0.36
CA HIS A 90 6.62 17.23 0.24
C HIS A 90 6.33 15.95 1.06
N MET A 91 7.32 15.05 1.23
CA MET A 91 7.15 13.80 1.97
C MET A 91 8.31 13.56 2.94
N SER A 92 8.02 13.01 4.12
CA SER A 92 9.07 12.72 5.08
C SER A 92 10.01 11.62 4.56
N SER A 93 11.30 11.72 4.84
CA SER A 93 12.26 10.65 4.49
C SER A 93 11.95 9.33 5.21
N VAL A 94 11.31 9.40 6.39
CA VAL A 94 10.81 8.23 7.12
C VAL A 94 9.73 7.50 6.33
N ALA A 95 8.85 8.21 5.62
CA ALA A 95 7.85 7.57 4.77
C ALA A 95 8.45 7.05 3.46
N VAL A 96 9.37 7.82 2.87
CA VAL A 96 10.06 7.45 1.62
C VAL A 96 10.86 6.16 1.77
N SER A 97 11.66 6.05 2.84
CA SER A 97 12.67 4.98 3.02
C SER A 97 12.63 4.25 4.36
N GLY A 98 11.86 4.72 5.34
CA GLY A 98 11.78 4.09 6.65
C GLY A 98 10.92 2.84 6.67
N ILE A 99 11.19 2.00 7.68
CA ILE A 99 10.41 0.80 8.01
C ILE A 99 9.77 1.05 9.38
N ASP A 100 8.45 0.98 9.45
CA ASP A 100 7.72 1.08 10.73
C ASP A 100 7.67 -0.29 11.41
N LEU A 101 7.94 -0.34 12.71
CA LEU A 101 7.77 -1.50 13.57
C LEU A 101 6.50 -1.37 14.40
N TYR A 102 5.64 -2.37 14.28
CA TYR A 102 4.48 -2.58 15.14
C TYR A 102 4.69 -3.81 16.03
N ILE A 103 4.12 -3.75 17.24
CA ILE A 103 4.10 -4.85 18.21
C ILE A 103 2.65 -5.26 18.51
N GLY A 104 2.40 -6.56 18.58
CA GLY A 104 1.08 -7.12 18.89
C GLY A 104 0.48 -7.92 17.74
N ALA A 105 -0.64 -8.57 18.02
CA ALA A 105 -1.36 -9.36 17.03
C ALA A 105 -2.11 -8.46 16.04
N PRO A 106 -2.37 -8.94 14.80
CA PRO A 106 -3.21 -8.23 13.83
C PRO A 106 -4.55 -7.79 14.41
N GLY A 107 -4.96 -6.56 14.10
CA GLY A 107 -6.16 -5.94 14.66
C GLY A 107 -5.99 -5.36 16.08
N ASN A 108 -4.89 -5.68 16.78
CA ASN A 108 -4.57 -5.14 18.10
C ASN A 108 -3.05 -4.90 18.25
N GLN A 109 -2.48 -4.23 17.25
CA GLN A 109 -1.06 -3.89 17.20
C GLN A 109 -0.85 -2.40 17.44
N ASP A 110 0.20 -2.09 18.20
CA ASP A 110 0.61 -0.73 18.50
C ASP A 110 1.84 -0.36 17.65
N PHE A 111 1.85 0.87 17.14
CA PHE A 111 3.06 1.44 16.56
C PHE A 111 4.12 1.55 17.66
N TRP A 112 5.34 1.08 17.40
CA TRP A 112 6.41 1.12 18.39
C TRP A 112 7.53 2.09 17.99
N LEU A 113 8.19 1.83 16.87
CA LEU A 113 9.41 2.52 16.44
C LEU A 113 9.47 2.55 14.91
N ASN A 114 10.38 3.33 14.34
CA ASN A 114 10.70 3.26 12.92
C ASN A 114 12.20 3.36 12.68
N THR A 115 12.62 2.93 11.49
CA THR A 115 13.97 3.18 11.03
C THR A 115 14.10 4.61 10.52
N HIS A 116 15.32 5.13 10.57
CA HIS A 116 15.65 6.41 9.97
C HIS A 116 16.62 6.17 8.80
N PRO A 117 16.34 6.71 7.60
CA PRO A 117 17.28 6.60 6.49
C PRO A 117 18.58 7.36 6.82
N LYS A 118 19.72 6.73 6.52
CA LYS A 118 21.07 7.27 6.77
C LYS A 118 21.74 7.62 5.44
N LYS A 119 22.44 8.76 5.43
CA LYS A 119 23.27 9.18 4.29
C LYS A 119 24.61 8.44 4.26
N GLY A 120 25.19 8.27 3.08
CA GLY A 120 26.55 7.77 2.87
C GLY A 120 26.76 6.29 3.17
N SER A 121 25.73 5.45 3.04
CA SER A 121 25.86 4.00 3.23
C SER A 121 24.98 3.19 2.27
N ASP A 122 25.60 2.22 1.62
CA ASP A 122 24.96 1.23 0.74
C ASP A 122 24.23 0.13 1.53
N ILE A 123 24.56 -0.02 2.81
CA ILE A 123 23.89 -0.91 3.77
C ILE A 123 23.54 -0.08 5.00
N CYS A 124 22.28 -0.15 5.43
CA CYS A 124 21.77 0.56 6.60
C CYS A 124 21.46 -0.44 7.72
N ASP A 125 22.36 -0.50 8.71
CA ASP A 125 22.10 -1.21 9.97
C ASP A 125 21.30 -0.31 10.92
N HIS A 126 20.24 -0.88 11.50
CA HIS A 126 19.38 -0.22 12.46
C HIS A 126 19.12 -1.15 13.65
N VAL A 127 19.11 -0.59 14.86
CA VAL A 127 18.81 -1.30 16.10
C VAL A 127 17.50 -0.74 16.62
N PHE A 128 16.43 -1.54 16.62
CA PHE A 128 15.16 -1.13 17.24
C PHE A 128 15.27 -1.20 18.76
N PHE A 129 15.80 -2.30 19.29
CA PHE A 129 16.06 -2.46 20.71
C PHE A 129 17.10 -3.54 20.97
N GLU A 130 17.70 -3.46 22.16
CA GLU A 130 18.57 -4.49 22.74
C GLU A 130 18.24 -4.65 24.22
N LYS A 131 18.62 -5.78 24.81
CA LYS A 131 18.52 -6.04 26.26
C LYS A 131 17.10 -5.89 26.82
N LYS A 132 16.08 -6.23 26.02
CA LYS A 132 14.70 -6.35 26.51
C LYS A 132 14.52 -7.67 27.27
N VAL A 133 13.50 -7.73 28.13
CA VAL A 133 13.09 -9.00 28.75
C VAL A 133 12.69 -9.98 27.65
N CYS A 134 13.25 -11.19 27.67
CA CYS A 134 12.90 -12.27 26.75
C CYS A 134 11.45 -12.71 27.03
N GLN A 135 10.58 -12.46 26.06
CA GLN A 135 9.19 -12.91 26.07
C GLN A 135 8.70 -12.92 24.62
N MET A 136 7.86 -13.89 24.28
CA MET A 136 7.31 -14.00 22.95
C MET A 136 6.49 -12.75 22.60
N ARG A 137 6.86 -12.07 21.52
CA ARG A 137 6.17 -10.90 20.97
C ARG A 137 5.90 -11.13 19.49
N GLU A 138 4.77 -10.64 19.01
CA GLU A 138 4.47 -10.59 17.57
C GLU A 138 4.87 -9.22 17.02
N PHE A 139 5.55 -9.23 15.88
CA PHE A 139 6.05 -8.05 15.21
C PHE A 139 5.54 -7.97 13.77
N THR A 140 5.25 -6.75 13.34
CA THR A 140 4.95 -6.41 11.96
C THR A 140 5.85 -5.25 11.52
N LEU A 141 6.68 -5.48 10.51
CA LEU A 141 7.49 -4.45 9.84
C LEU A 141 6.75 -3.99 8.58
N TYR A 142 6.39 -2.71 8.49
CA TYR A 142 5.84 -2.12 7.26
C TYR A 142 6.95 -1.53 6.41
N LEU A 143 6.99 -1.90 5.13
CA LEU A 143 8.07 -1.54 4.23
C LEU A 143 7.86 -0.15 3.57
N PRO A 144 8.93 0.48 3.05
CA PRO A 144 8.93 1.89 2.64
C PRO A 144 8.04 2.18 1.42
N SER A 145 7.56 3.44 1.32
CA SER A 145 6.60 3.83 0.28
C SER A 145 7.23 4.13 -1.10
N TYR A 146 8.46 4.66 -1.12
CA TYR A 146 9.11 5.18 -2.33
C TYR A 146 10.57 4.73 -2.47
N THR A 147 10.98 3.69 -1.75
CA THR A 147 12.33 3.13 -1.80
C THR A 147 12.31 1.63 -2.03
N ASN A 148 13.09 1.19 -3.01
CA ASN A 148 13.31 -0.22 -3.26
C ASN A 148 14.20 -0.83 -2.17
N ILE A 149 13.86 -2.03 -1.70
CA ILE A 149 14.69 -2.85 -0.83
C ILE A 149 15.21 -4.03 -1.66
N LYS A 150 16.53 -4.09 -1.88
CA LYS A 150 17.19 -5.20 -2.57
C LYS A 150 17.33 -6.42 -1.66
N ALA A 151 17.64 -6.20 -0.39
CA ALA A 151 17.71 -7.24 0.62
C ALA A 151 17.39 -6.69 2.00
N LEU A 152 16.86 -7.56 2.86
CA LEU A 152 16.58 -7.25 4.25
C LEU A 152 16.93 -8.46 5.11
N GLU A 153 17.68 -8.21 6.18
CA GLU A 153 18.03 -9.21 7.19
C GLU A 153 17.56 -8.73 8.56
N ILE A 154 17.03 -9.66 9.34
CA ILE A 154 16.53 -9.44 10.70
C ILE A 154 17.53 -10.06 11.67
N GLY A 155 18.06 -9.24 12.57
CA GLY A 155 19.03 -9.63 13.59
C GLY A 155 18.35 -9.89 14.92
N LEU A 156 18.50 -11.11 15.44
CA LEU A 156 17.91 -11.59 16.70
C LEU A 156 18.97 -12.27 17.58
N ASP A 157 18.62 -12.63 18.82
CA ASP A 157 19.48 -13.49 19.64
C ASP A 157 19.71 -14.86 18.95
N PRO A 158 20.93 -15.45 19.02
CA PRO A 158 21.24 -16.71 18.33
C PRO A 158 20.35 -17.90 18.70
N ASN A 159 19.81 -17.92 19.92
CA ASN A 159 18.96 -18.99 20.44
C ASN A 159 17.50 -18.55 20.60
N ALA A 160 17.10 -17.42 20.03
CA ALA A 160 15.71 -16.97 20.11
C ALA A 160 14.78 -17.95 19.40
N MET A 161 13.62 -18.21 20.01
CA MET A 161 12.53 -18.88 19.32
C MET A 161 11.94 -17.93 18.28
N ILE A 162 11.64 -18.46 17.09
CA ILE A 162 10.95 -17.73 16.02
C ILE A 162 9.80 -18.59 15.51
N SER A 163 8.64 -18.00 15.32
CA SER A 163 7.48 -18.70 14.80
C SER A 163 6.63 -17.81 13.89
N ALA A 164 5.72 -18.45 13.15
CA ALA A 164 4.78 -17.77 12.28
C ALA A 164 3.90 -16.78 13.07
N PRO A 165 3.53 -15.64 12.45
CA PRO A 165 2.63 -14.68 13.05
C PRO A 165 1.20 -15.24 13.17
N SER A 166 0.31 -14.53 13.84
CA SER A 166 -1.11 -14.89 13.89
C SER A 166 -1.76 -14.65 12.53
N ASP A 167 -2.80 -15.41 12.17
CA ASP A 167 -3.49 -15.18 10.90
C ASP A 167 -4.23 -13.83 10.87
N TYR A 168 -4.40 -13.29 9.67
CA TYR A 168 -5.36 -12.21 9.46
C TYR A 168 -6.79 -12.73 9.64
N LYS A 169 -7.70 -11.85 10.05
CA LYS A 169 -9.13 -12.16 10.17
C LYS A 169 -9.71 -12.59 8.81
N HIS A 170 -9.33 -11.86 7.76
CA HIS A 170 -9.79 -12.09 6.40
C HIS A 170 -8.73 -12.87 5.62
N LYS A 171 -9.13 -13.96 4.95
CA LYS A 171 -8.18 -14.88 4.29
C LYS A 171 -7.56 -14.31 3.02
N LYS A 172 -8.29 -13.45 2.32
CA LYS A 172 -7.86 -12.86 1.04
C LYS A 172 -7.54 -11.38 1.21
N PRO A 173 -6.53 -10.85 0.49
CA PRO A 173 -6.15 -9.46 0.59
C PRO A 173 -7.24 -8.53 0.02
N ILE A 174 -7.24 -7.30 0.50
CA ILE A 174 -7.85 -6.16 -0.22
C ILE A 174 -6.83 -5.72 -1.28
N VAL A 175 -7.25 -5.56 -2.53
CA VAL A 175 -6.34 -5.16 -3.61
C VAL A 175 -6.81 -3.83 -4.19
N ILE A 176 -5.94 -2.83 -4.17
CA ILE A 176 -6.24 -1.50 -4.71
C ILE A 176 -5.28 -1.13 -5.83
N TYR A 177 -5.80 -0.49 -6.86
CA TYR A 177 -5.03 0.19 -7.89
C TYR A 177 -5.34 1.68 -7.89
N GLY A 178 -4.31 2.51 -8.03
CA GLY A 178 -4.53 3.96 -8.10
C GLY A 178 -3.28 4.82 -8.26
N THR A 179 -3.37 6.04 -7.74
CA THR A 179 -2.43 7.14 -8.02
C THR A 179 -1.32 7.29 -6.96
N SER A 180 -0.73 8.49 -6.84
CA SER A 180 0.22 8.87 -5.79
C SER A 180 -0.40 8.80 -4.39
N ILE A 181 -1.67 9.21 -4.25
CA ILE A 181 -2.40 9.15 -2.98
C ILE A 181 -2.57 7.70 -2.55
N THR A 182 -2.98 6.82 -3.48
CA THR A 182 -3.02 5.37 -3.24
C THR A 182 -1.64 4.83 -2.88
N GLN A 183 -0.56 5.25 -3.54
CA GLN A 183 0.80 4.86 -3.16
C GLN A 183 1.23 5.38 -1.77
N GLY A 184 0.49 6.32 -1.17
CA GLY A 184 0.80 6.87 0.15
C GLY A 184 1.55 8.19 0.14
N GLY A 185 1.62 8.88 -1.00
CA GLY A 185 2.02 10.30 -1.05
C GLY A 185 0.94 11.17 -0.38
N CYS A 186 1.18 11.82 0.78
CA CYS A 186 2.45 12.01 1.50
C CYS A 186 2.33 11.73 3.00
N ALA A 187 2.14 10.46 3.33
CA ALA A 187 2.07 10.01 4.72
C ALA A 187 3.36 10.39 5.46
N SER A 188 3.26 10.65 6.77
CA SER A 188 4.43 11.00 7.58
C SER A 188 5.36 9.80 7.82
N ARG A 189 4.86 8.58 7.66
CA ARG A 189 5.58 7.30 7.73
C ARG A 189 4.88 6.25 6.88
N CYS A 190 5.60 5.21 6.46
CA CYS A 190 5.18 4.31 5.37
C CYS A 190 3.85 3.59 5.64
N SER A 191 3.51 3.34 6.90
CA SER A 191 2.27 2.63 7.25
C SER A 191 1.07 3.55 7.51
N ASN A 192 1.21 4.87 7.34
CA ASN A 192 0.13 5.85 7.51
C ASN A 192 -0.66 6.17 6.23
N SER A 193 -0.43 5.45 5.13
CA SER A 193 -1.34 5.49 3.98
C SER A 193 -2.76 5.10 4.41
N PHE A 194 -3.80 5.57 3.72
CA PHE A 194 -5.17 5.17 4.04
C PHE A 194 -5.38 3.65 3.88
N ILE A 195 -4.60 3.00 3.02
CA ILE A 195 -4.62 1.56 2.78
C ILE A 195 -3.97 0.79 3.92
N GLY A 196 -2.82 1.25 4.40
CA GLY A 196 -2.17 0.71 5.59
C GLY A 196 -3.08 0.83 6.82
N ILE A 197 -3.68 1.99 7.04
CA ILE A 197 -4.64 2.22 8.14
C ILE A 197 -5.87 1.31 8.00
N THR A 198 -6.43 1.21 6.80
CA THR A 198 -7.61 0.36 6.52
C THR A 198 -7.30 -1.11 6.78
N GLY A 199 -6.18 -1.64 6.27
CA GLY A 199 -5.77 -3.02 6.49
C GLY A 199 -5.61 -3.38 7.97
N ARG A 200 -5.01 -2.47 8.76
CA ARG A 200 -4.89 -2.66 10.23
C ARG A 200 -6.24 -2.76 10.93
N ARG A 201 -7.18 -1.87 10.60
CA ARG A 201 -8.52 -1.83 11.21
C ARG A 201 -9.35 -3.06 10.88
N LEU A 202 -9.20 -3.56 9.66
CA LEU A 202 -9.92 -4.73 9.20
C LEU A 202 -9.28 -6.04 9.63
N ASN A 203 -8.04 -6.00 10.13
CA ASN A 203 -7.23 -7.18 10.35
C ASN A 203 -7.14 -8.00 9.04
N SER A 204 -6.73 -7.32 7.96
CA SER A 204 -6.59 -7.87 6.60
C SER A 204 -5.21 -7.62 6.03
N ASP A 205 -4.77 -8.51 5.15
CA ASP A 205 -3.71 -8.19 4.20
C ASP A 205 -4.21 -7.17 3.15
N VAL A 206 -3.31 -6.33 2.64
CA VAL A 206 -3.61 -5.35 1.60
C VAL A 206 -2.52 -5.36 0.54
N ILE A 207 -2.88 -5.38 -0.74
CA ILE A 207 -1.96 -5.23 -1.87
C ILE A 207 -2.20 -3.84 -2.47
N ASN A 208 -1.21 -2.97 -2.32
CA ASN A 208 -1.26 -1.61 -2.82
C ASN A 208 -0.60 -1.53 -4.19
N LEU A 209 -1.37 -1.33 -5.26
CA LEU A 209 -0.91 -1.09 -6.63
C LEU A 209 -1.08 0.38 -7.02
N GLY A 210 -0.75 1.30 -6.10
CA GLY A 210 -0.64 2.73 -6.36
C GLY A 210 0.64 3.09 -7.09
N PHE A 211 0.53 3.92 -8.13
CA PHE A 211 1.67 4.39 -8.92
C PHE A 211 1.57 5.91 -9.11
N SER A 212 2.44 6.63 -8.38
CA SER A 212 2.58 8.08 -8.41
C SER A 212 2.69 8.65 -9.83
N GLY A 213 1.70 9.46 -10.23
CA GLY A 213 1.60 10.05 -11.56
C GLY A 213 1.47 9.05 -12.72
N SER A 214 1.19 7.77 -12.45
CA SER A 214 1.17 6.71 -13.47
C SER A 214 0.02 5.70 -13.34
N GLY A 215 -0.80 5.81 -12.29
CA GLY A 215 -2.06 5.06 -12.15
C GLY A 215 -3.14 5.52 -13.12
N ASN A 216 -3.01 5.23 -14.42
CA ASN A 216 -3.81 5.82 -15.50
C ASN A 216 -4.85 4.85 -16.10
N GLY A 217 -5.22 3.80 -15.38
CA GLY A 217 -6.19 2.80 -15.86
C GLY A 217 -5.63 1.90 -16.96
N ASP A 218 -4.34 1.53 -16.86
CA ASP A 218 -3.67 0.68 -17.83
C ASP A 218 -4.31 -0.73 -17.87
N GLU A 219 -4.67 -1.21 -19.07
CA GLU A 219 -5.32 -2.52 -19.25
C GLU A 219 -4.43 -3.68 -18.76
N LEU A 220 -3.13 -3.61 -19.04
CA LEU A 220 -2.15 -4.56 -18.54
C LEU A 220 -2.18 -4.66 -17.01
N LEU A 221 -2.38 -3.52 -16.32
CA LEU A 221 -2.46 -3.50 -14.85
C LEU A 221 -3.78 -4.08 -14.37
N ALA A 222 -4.89 -3.89 -15.09
CA ALA A 222 -6.15 -4.57 -14.81
C ALA A 222 -6.01 -6.09 -14.95
N GLU A 223 -5.36 -6.57 -16.01
CA GLU A 223 -5.10 -7.98 -16.24
C GLU A 223 -4.24 -8.59 -15.14
N LEU A 224 -3.18 -7.89 -14.72
CA LEU A 224 -2.31 -8.32 -13.63
C LEU A 224 -3.08 -8.33 -12.30
N MET A 225 -3.79 -7.25 -11.96
CA MET A 225 -4.61 -7.14 -10.75
C MET A 225 -5.67 -8.25 -10.68
N SER A 226 -6.28 -8.59 -11.81
CA SER A 226 -7.26 -9.69 -11.92
C SER A 226 -6.66 -11.07 -11.61
N GLN A 227 -5.34 -11.25 -11.63
CA GLN A 227 -4.72 -12.53 -11.26
C GLN A 227 -4.70 -12.76 -9.74
N LEU A 228 -4.87 -11.70 -8.95
CA LEU A 228 -4.81 -11.75 -7.50
C LEU A 228 -6.18 -12.09 -6.93
N ASP A 229 -6.28 -13.19 -6.19
CA ASP A 229 -7.52 -13.58 -5.50
C ASP A 229 -7.78 -12.66 -4.29
N ALA A 230 -8.80 -11.82 -4.38
CA ALA A 230 -9.02 -10.69 -3.46
C ALA A 230 -10.36 -10.80 -2.71
N SER A 231 -10.41 -10.24 -1.50
CA SER A 231 -11.68 -10.03 -0.78
C SER A 231 -12.51 -8.92 -1.45
N VAL A 232 -11.84 -7.92 -2.02
CA VAL A 232 -12.42 -6.77 -2.72
C VAL A 232 -11.34 -6.10 -3.55
N TYR A 233 -11.74 -5.62 -4.73
CA TYR A 233 -10.95 -4.73 -5.57
C TYR A 233 -11.37 -3.27 -5.36
N ILE A 234 -10.39 -2.36 -5.32
CA ILE A 234 -10.63 -0.91 -5.30
C ILE A 234 -9.94 -0.27 -6.51
N VAL A 235 -10.67 0.54 -7.26
CA VAL A 235 -10.21 1.18 -8.50
C VAL A 235 -10.24 2.71 -8.32
N ASP A 236 -9.06 3.31 -8.09
CA ASP A 236 -8.83 4.74 -7.83
C ASP A 236 -7.81 5.39 -8.83
N PRO A 237 -8.04 5.36 -10.15
CA PRO A 237 -7.09 5.93 -11.11
C PRO A 237 -7.41 7.39 -11.51
N LEU A 238 -8.59 7.89 -11.16
CA LEU A 238 -9.18 9.08 -11.81
C LEU A 238 -8.31 10.33 -11.71
N ALA A 239 -7.51 10.46 -10.64
CA ALA A 239 -6.68 11.64 -10.47
C ALA A 239 -5.64 11.85 -11.58
N ASN A 240 -5.20 10.77 -12.23
CA ASN A 240 -4.24 10.84 -13.32
C ASN A 240 -4.86 10.61 -14.71
N MET A 241 -6.17 10.28 -14.81
CA MET A 241 -6.78 9.75 -16.03
C MET A 241 -7.27 10.78 -17.04
N ASN A 242 -6.98 12.08 -16.93
CA ASN A 242 -7.58 13.13 -17.78
C ASN A 242 -7.66 12.78 -19.29
N GLU A 243 -6.58 12.27 -19.89
CA GLU A 243 -6.55 11.88 -21.31
C GLU A 243 -6.94 10.41 -21.57
N TYR A 244 -7.02 9.61 -20.51
CA TYR A 244 -7.20 8.16 -20.54
C TYR A 244 -8.55 7.71 -20.00
N MET A 245 -9.48 8.63 -19.75
CA MET A 245 -10.79 8.35 -19.17
C MET A 245 -11.55 7.21 -19.87
N HIS A 246 -11.39 7.09 -21.18
CA HIS A 246 -11.97 6.01 -22.00
C HIS A 246 -11.53 4.59 -21.55
N ARG A 247 -10.40 4.45 -20.85
CA ARG A 247 -9.89 3.17 -20.34
C ARG A 247 -10.60 2.69 -19.08
N TYR A 248 -11.29 3.57 -18.35
CA TYR A 248 -11.84 3.26 -17.03
C TYR A 248 -12.81 2.09 -17.07
N GLU A 249 -13.82 2.15 -17.95
CA GLU A 249 -14.81 1.10 -18.12
C GLU A 249 -14.16 -0.24 -18.50
N LYS A 250 -13.15 -0.19 -19.39
CA LYS A 250 -12.42 -1.39 -19.81
C LYS A 250 -11.62 -2.02 -18.67
N PHE A 251 -10.97 -1.21 -17.83
CA PHE A 251 -10.26 -1.68 -16.63
C PHE A 251 -11.21 -2.47 -15.72
N VAL A 252 -12.38 -1.90 -15.41
CA VAL A 252 -13.39 -2.54 -14.55
C VAL A 252 -13.94 -3.82 -15.19
N ASN A 253 -14.20 -3.80 -16.50
CA ASN A 253 -14.68 -4.97 -17.22
C ASN A 253 -13.66 -6.12 -17.26
N ILE A 254 -12.34 -5.83 -17.32
CA ILE A 254 -11.30 -6.85 -17.21
C ILE A 254 -11.38 -7.54 -15.84
N LEU A 255 -11.45 -6.78 -14.74
CA LEU A 255 -11.61 -7.35 -13.40
C LEU A 255 -12.89 -8.20 -13.31
N ARG A 256 -14.03 -7.66 -13.76
CA ARG A 256 -15.33 -8.34 -13.66
C ARG A 256 -15.41 -9.60 -14.54
N SER A 257 -14.81 -9.60 -15.72
CA SER A 257 -14.81 -10.76 -16.62
C SER A 257 -14.07 -11.96 -16.02
N ARG A 258 -13.00 -11.71 -15.26
CA ARG A 258 -12.25 -12.77 -14.56
C ARG A 258 -12.87 -13.13 -13.22
N HIS A 259 -13.45 -12.15 -12.53
CA HIS A 259 -14.06 -12.30 -11.21
C HIS A 259 -15.49 -11.79 -11.20
N PRO A 260 -16.46 -12.62 -11.64
CA PRO A 260 -17.87 -12.23 -11.70
C PRO A 260 -18.46 -11.83 -10.35
N GLU A 261 -17.91 -12.37 -9.25
CA GLU A 261 -18.48 -12.20 -7.91
C GLU A 261 -17.66 -11.34 -6.95
N ILE A 262 -16.35 -11.15 -7.17
CA ILE A 262 -15.52 -10.38 -6.22
C ILE A 262 -16.02 -8.92 -6.21
N PRO A 263 -16.27 -8.33 -5.03
CA PRO A 263 -16.68 -6.94 -4.94
C PRO A 263 -15.69 -5.99 -5.63
N ILE A 264 -16.22 -5.02 -6.38
CA ILE A 264 -15.44 -3.93 -6.98
C ILE A 264 -15.96 -2.61 -6.40
N VAL A 265 -15.06 -1.86 -5.75
CA VAL A 265 -15.31 -0.50 -5.28
C VAL A 265 -14.69 0.47 -6.27
N LEU A 266 -15.55 1.29 -6.87
CA LEU A 266 -15.16 2.40 -7.73
C LEU A 266 -14.95 3.63 -6.83
N MET A 267 -13.70 4.08 -6.70
CA MET A 267 -13.34 5.18 -5.83
C MET A 267 -13.20 6.47 -6.63
N THR A 268 -13.81 7.55 -6.14
CA THR A 268 -13.65 8.88 -6.71
C THR A 268 -12.32 9.50 -6.28
N GLU A 269 -11.91 10.54 -6.99
CA GLU A 269 -10.90 11.48 -6.51
C GLU A 269 -11.42 12.25 -5.27
N ILE A 270 -10.48 12.79 -4.51
CA ILE A 270 -10.77 13.83 -3.51
C ILE A 270 -11.06 15.19 -4.20
N HIS A 271 -11.57 16.17 -3.47
CA HIS A 271 -11.44 17.56 -3.91
C HIS A 271 -10.06 18.10 -3.55
N PHE A 272 -9.38 18.75 -4.49
CA PHE A 272 -8.10 19.38 -4.24
C PHE A 272 -8.25 20.78 -3.64
N ALA A 273 -7.23 21.24 -2.91
CA ALA A 273 -7.29 22.53 -2.21
C ALA A 273 -7.42 23.71 -3.18
N TYR A 274 -6.76 23.61 -4.33
CA TYR A 274 -6.79 24.65 -5.37
C TYR A 274 -8.15 24.79 -6.08
N GLU A 275 -9.13 23.94 -5.78
CA GLU A 275 -10.48 24.01 -6.34
C GLU A 275 -11.38 25.04 -5.61
N ILE A 276 -10.83 25.80 -4.66
CA ILE A 276 -11.58 26.75 -3.81
C ILE A 276 -12.13 27.97 -4.56
N ASP A 277 -11.50 28.37 -5.66
CA ASP A 277 -11.74 29.67 -6.32
C ASP A 277 -13.16 29.82 -6.90
N ASP A 278 -13.80 28.72 -7.29
CA ASP A 278 -15.19 28.70 -7.74
C ASP A 278 -15.84 27.34 -7.43
N GLN A 279 -16.68 27.30 -6.40
CA GLN A 279 -17.33 26.07 -5.96
C GLN A 279 -18.33 25.51 -6.99
N LEU A 280 -18.98 26.36 -7.79
CA LEU A 280 -19.92 25.93 -8.82
C LEU A 280 -19.17 25.31 -9.99
N GLU A 281 -18.11 25.96 -10.46
CA GLU A 281 -17.27 25.41 -11.52
C GLU A 281 -16.47 24.18 -11.04
N SER A 282 -16.04 24.16 -9.78
CA SER A 282 -15.42 22.97 -9.15
C SER A 282 -16.39 21.79 -9.14
N ALA A 283 -17.64 21.98 -8.69
CA ALA A 283 -18.64 20.92 -8.69
C ALA A 283 -18.93 20.39 -10.11
N LYS A 284 -18.98 21.28 -11.12
CA LYS A 284 -19.13 20.88 -12.53
C LYS A 284 -17.93 20.07 -13.02
N LYS A 285 -16.70 20.53 -12.75
CA LYS A 285 -15.46 19.83 -13.13
C LYS A 285 -15.37 18.47 -12.45
N TYR A 286 -15.69 18.38 -11.17
CA TYR A 286 -15.74 17.12 -10.43
C TYR A 286 -16.75 16.16 -11.05
N GLY A 287 -17.98 16.62 -11.34
CA GLY A 287 -19.00 15.81 -12.00
C GLY A 287 -18.57 15.31 -13.39
N LEU A 288 -17.95 16.18 -14.20
CA LEU A 288 -17.41 15.81 -15.52
C LEU A 288 -16.27 14.80 -15.42
N LYS A 289 -15.35 14.98 -14.46
CA LYS A 289 -14.22 14.08 -14.23
C LYS A 289 -14.68 12.73 -13.69
N HIS A 290 -15.77 12.66 -12.93
CA HIS A 290 -16.30 11.40 -12.41
C HIS A 290 -17.39 10.77 -13.29
N LYS A 291 -17.77 11.43 -14.39
CA LYS A 291 -18.84 10.98 -15.28
C LYS A 291 -18.65 9.53 -15.72
N ILE A 292 -17.45 9.16 -16.17
CA ILE A 292 -17.18 7.79 -16.65
C ILE A 292 -17.31 6.75 -15.53
N LEU A 293 -16.97 7.10 -14.29
CA LEU A 293 -17.10 6.22 -13.14
C LEU A 293 -18.57 5.94 -12.86
N PHE A 294 -19.39 6.99 -12.80
CA PHE A 294 -20.82 6.83 -12.55
C PHE A 294 -21.53 6.13 -13.72
N GLU A 295 -21.18 6.44 -14.97
CA GLU A 295 -21.71 5.72 -16.14
C GLU A 295 -21.33 4.24 -16.09
N THR A 296 -20.08 3.91 -15.76
CA THR A 296 -19.63 2.51 -15.59
C THR A 296 -20.40 1.82 -14.46
N TYR A 297 -20.57 2.49 -13.31
CA TYR A 297 -21.36 1.98 -12.19
C TYR A 297 -22.80 1.66 -12.60
N HIS A 298 -23.47 2.61 -13.26
CA HIS A 298 -24.86 2.44 -13.68
C HIS A 298 -25.02 1.34 -14.71
N LYS A 299 -24.15 1.27 -15.72
CA LYS A 299 -24.14 0.17 -16.71
C LYS A 299 -24.01 -1.20 -16.05
N LEU A 300 -23.12 -1.34 -15.07
CA LEU A 300 -22.96 -2.59 -14.32
C LEU A 300 -24.18 -2.92 -13.45
N LYS A 301 -24.78 -1.92 -12.79
CA LYS A 301 -26.01 -2.14 -12.03
C LYS A 301 -27.19 -2.54 -12.92
N GLU A 302 -27.36 -1.89 -14.06
CA GLU A 302 -28.41 -2.18 -15.04
C GLU A 302 -28.22 -3.56 -15.69
N SER A 303 -26.98 -4.04 -15.83
CA SER A 303 -26.69 -5.41 -16.27
C SER A 303 -26.85 -6.47 -15.17
N GLY A 304 -27.23 -6.06 -13.95
CA GLY A 304 -27.54 -6.94 -12.83
C GLY A 304 -26.38 -7.20 -11.86
N ASP A 305 -25.25 -6.48 -11.97
CA ASP A 305 -24.12 -6.63 -11.06
C ASP A 305 -24.46 -6.13 -9.64
N LYS A 306 -24.58 -7.09 -8.71
CA LYS A 306 -24.88 -6.80 -7.31
C LYS A 306 -23.65 -6.39 -6.51
N ASN A 307 -22.45 -6.67 -7.01
CA ASN A 307 -21.18 -6.57 -6.29
C ASN A 307 -20.29 -5.44 -6.82
N VAL A 308 -20.88 -4.40 -7.39
CA VAL A 308 -20.22 -3.12 -7.68
C VAL A 308 -20.72 -2.03 -6.72
N TYR A 309 -19.81 -1.23 -6.20
CA TYR A 309 -20.05 -0.18 -5.20
C TYR A 309 -19.29 1.10 -5.56
N VAL A 310 -19.71 2.24 -5.02
CA VAL A 310 -18.99 3.51 -5.13
C VAL A 310 -18.53 3.96 -3.75
N PHE A 311 -17.29 4.44 -3.68
CA PHE A 311 -16.77 5.16 -2.52
C PHE A 311 -16.41 6.59 -2.94
N ASP A 312 -17.19 7.56 -2.46
CA ASP A 312 -17.00 8.98 -2.77
C ASP A 312 -15.99 9.60 -1.78
N ALA A 313 -14.73 9.65 -2.20
CA ALA A 313 -13.65 10.26 -1.43
C ALA A 313 -13.77 11.79 -1.38
N GLY A 314 -14.33 12.42 -2.41
CA GLY A 314 -14.58 13.87 -2.46
C GLY A 314 -15.65 14.31 -1.46
N ALA A 315 -16.60 13.43 -1.12
CA ALA A 315 -17.55 13.70 -0.02
C ALA A 315 -16.86 13.82 1.35
N ILE A 316 -15.66 13.24 1.52
CA ILE A 316 -14.88 13.24 2.76
C ILE A 316 -13.87 14.38 2.75
N ILE A 317 -13.09 14.49 1.69
CA ILE A 317 -12.06 15.52 1.51
C ILE A 317 -12.62 16.55 0.53
N LYS A 318 -13.15 17.64 1.09
CA LYS A 318 -13.78 18.74 0.35
C LYS A 318 -12.79 19.88 0.11
N ALA A 319 -13.07 20.70 -0.90
CA ALA A 319 -12.33 21.94 -1.11
C ALA A 319 -12.57 22.95 0.03
N GLY A 320 -11.57 23.77 0.33
CA GLY A 320 -11.61 24.81 1.36
C GLY A 320 -11.34 24.33 2.79
N GLY A 321 -11.40 25.27 3.74
CA GLY A 321 -11.05 25.05 5.15
C GLY A 321 -9.57 24.71 5.36
N ASP A 322 -9.27 24.09 6.50
CA ASP A 322 -7.96 23.50 6.80
C ASP A 322 -7.78 22.21 5.98
N HIS A 323 -7.61 22.37 4.66
CA HIS A 323 -7.56 21.27 3.71
C HIS A 323 -6.43 20.29 4.10
N PRO A 324 -6.70 18.98 4.28
CA PRO A 324 -5.77 18.06 4.90
C PRO A 324 -4.71 17.53 3.91
N THR A 325 -4.18 18.38 3.04
CA THR A 325 -3.13 18.07 2.06
C THR A 325 -1.83 18.81 2.38
N VAL A 326 -0.70 18.24 1.95
CA VAL A 326 0.63 18.85 2.14
C VAL A 326 0.91 19.94 1.12
N ASP A 327 0.45 19.76 -0.11
CA ASP A 327 0.77 20.61 -1.27
C ASP A 327 -0.49 21.02 -2.06
N GLY A 328 -1.67 20.90 -1.43
CA GLY A 328 -2.96 21.11 -2.08
C GLY A 328 -3.50 19.88 -2.83
N SER A 329 -2.70 18.82 -2.98
CA SER A 329 -3.08 17.61 -3.73
C SER A 329 -2.92 16.33 -2.91
N HIS A 330 -1.76 16.13 -2.29
CA HIS A 330 -1.41 14.89 -1.59
C HIS A 330 -1.81 14.95 -0.12
N LEU A 331 -2.47 13.89 0.38
CA LEU A 331 -3.00 13.87 1.74
C LEU A 331 -1.87 13.88 2.78
N THR A 332 -2.13 14.60 3.87
CA THR A 332 -1.44 14.42 5.15
C THR A 332 -1.98 13.18 5.87
N ASP A 333 -1.37 12.80 7.00
CA ASP A 333 -1.90 11.75 7.87
C ASP A 333 -3.36 11.98 8.29
N ALA A 334 -3.77 13.24 8.53
CA ALA A 334 -5.14 13.56 8.88
C ALA A 334 -6.10 13.24 7.73
N GLY A 335 -5.71 13.54 6.50
CA GLY A 335 -6.47 13.21 5.30
C GLY A 335 -6.58 11.70 5.08
N PHE A 336 -5.45 10.98 5.19
CA PHE A 336 -5.45 9.52 5.09
C PHE A 336 -6.30 8.85 6.16
N TYR A 337 -6.22 9.34 7.40
CA TYR A 337 -7.05 8.86 8.49
C TYR A 337 -8.54 9.10 8.22
N ALA A 338 -8.92 10.29 7.76
CA ALA A 338 -10.31 10.61 7.43
C ALA A 338 -10.89 9.70 6.33
N ILE A 339 -10.10 9.38 5.30
CA ILE A 339 -10.50 8.41 4.27
C ILE A 339 -10.66 7.01 4.90
N ALA A 340 -9.68 6.54 5.67
CA ALA A 340 -9.71 5.21 6.27
C ALA A 340 -10.84 5.03 7.31
N GLU A 341 -11.27 6.11 7.98
CA GLU A 341 -12.46 6.15 8.87
C GLU A 341 -13.75 5.77 8.17
N LYS A 342 -13.87 6.09 6.89
CA LYS A 342 -15.08 5.78 6.11
C LYS A 342 -14.89 4.52 5.26
N LEU A 343 -13.69 4.31 4.74
CA LEU A 343 -13.40 3.18 3.87
C LEU A 343 -13.45 1.85 4.64
N ALA A 344 -12.82 1.76 5.82
CA ALA A 344 -12.79 0.51 6.58
C ALA A 344 -14.19 -0.06 6.89
N PRO A 345 -15.14 0.67 7.51
CA PRO A 345 -16.46 0.12 7.78
C PRO A 345 -17.25 -0.24 6.50
N LEU A 346 -17.06 0.49 5.40
CA LEU A 346 -17.65 0.12 4.11
C LEU A 346 -17.13 -1.24 3.63
N LEU A 347 -15.81 -1.42 3.59
CA LEU A 347 -15.20 -2.66 3.13
C LEU A 347 -15.56 -3.84 4.04
N GLU A 348 -15.57 -3.65 5.37
CA GLU A 348 -15.99 -4.69 6.32
C GLU A 348 -17.42 -5.18 6.03
N ASN A 349 -18.34 -4.25 5.74
CA ASN A 349 -19.73 -4.58 5.40
C ASN A 349 -19.81 -5.33 4.07
N ILE A 350 -19.06 -4.88 3.05
CA ILE A 350 -19.00 -5.54 1.74
C ILE A 350 -18.49 -6.97 1.90
N ILE A 351 -17.34 -7.16 2.54
CA ILE A 351 -16.68 -8.46 2.72
C ILE A 351 -17.61 -9.43 3.48
N LYS A 352 -18.25 -8.97 4.56
CA LYS A 352 -19.25 -9.77 5.29
C LYS A 352 -20.45 -10.16 4.43
N SER A 353 -20.97 -9.24 3.63
CA SER A 353 -22.17 -9.47 2.82
C SER A 353 -21.95 -10.45 1.67
N THR A 354 -20.72 -10.53 1.15
CA THR A 354 -20.37 -11.42 0.03
C THR A 354 -19.71 -12.72 0.46
N GLY A 355 -19.38 -12.86 1.75
CA GLY A 355 -18.77 -14.06 2.32
C GLY A 355 -17.37 -14.34 1.76
N LYS A 356 -16.68 -13.33 1.25
CA LYS A 356 -15.35 -13.43 0.65
C LYS A 356 -14.23 -13.30 1.68
#